data_AF-A0A5D6Y3X4-F1
#
_entry.id   AF-A0A5D6Y3X4-F1
#
_cell.length_a   1.000
_cell.length_b   1.000
_cell.length_c   1.000
_cell.angle_alpha   90.00
_cell.angle_beta   90.00
_cell.angle_gamma   90.00
#
_symmetry.space_group_name_H-M   'P 1'
#
loop_
_entity.id
_entity.type
_entity.pdbx_description
1 polymer ?
#
loop_
_entity_poly.entity_id
_entity_poly.type
_entity_poly.pdbx_seq_one_letter_code
_entity_poly.pdbx_strand_id
1 'polypeptide(L)'
;MTTTKPPAAAAAAPGSSVALNAAPVGRPVSGRTWKKTEKTRFSSVRYKGTKVLSTSWEQKTQTRARRAELQALQSEIKVRRQGERDAKRQAREEKEKRRQENELKSASVQVISRTHRMKTMSKKQLRNIKKTIVNKHGVVEYVPVYSK
;
A
#
# COMPACT_ATOMS: atom_id res chain seq x y z
N MET A 1 22.46 -38.77 -51.93
CA MET A 1 23.01 -39.84 -51.07
C MET A 1 22.25 -39.82 -49.75
N THR A 2 21.09 -40.44 -49.73
CA THR A 2 20.21 -40.57 -48.56
C THR A 2 20.66 -41.77 -47.73
N THR A 3 21.27 -41.54 -46.58
CA THR A 3 21.67 -42.62 -45.66
C THR A 3 20.57 -42.86 -44.64
N THR A 4 19.79 -43.91 -44.86
CA THR A 4 18.79 -44.44 -43.94
C THR A 4 19.47 -45.03 -42.71
N LYS A 5 19.18 -44.49 -41.53
CA LYS A 5 19.62 -45.03 -40.23
C LYS A 5 18.71 -46.20 -39.82
N PRO A 6 19.26 -47.37 -39.44
CA PRO A 6 18.44 -48.52 -39.07
C PRO A 6 17.72 -48.32 -37.71
N PRO A 7 16.55 -48.98 -37.50
CA PRO A 7 15.77 -48.83 -36.28
C PRO A 7 16.45 -49.48 -35.07
N ALA A 8 16.43 -48.76 -33.96
CA ALA A 8 17.00 -49.17 -32.69
C ALA A 8 16.30 -50.43 -32.16
N ALA A 9 17.10 -51.46 -31.89
CA ALA A 9 16.71 -52.65 -31.16
C ALA A 9 16.22 -52.30 -29.75
N ALA A 10 15.24 -53.07 -29.29
CA ALA A 10 14.60 -52.97 -28.00
C ALA A 10 15.61 -52.99 -26.84
N ALA A 11 15.55 -51.97 -25.98
CA ALA A 11 16.13 -52.01 -24.64
C ALA A 11 14.98 -52.04 -23.63
N ALA A 12 14.75 -53.23 -23.08
CA ALA A 12 13.79 -53.49 -22.02
C ALA A 12 14.06 -52.61 -20.80
N ALA A 13 12.97 -52.14 -20.17
CA ALA A 13 13.00 -51.36 -18.95
C ALA A 13 13.75 -52.09 -17.82
N PRO A 14 14.64 -51.42 -17.06
CA PRO A 14 15.20 -52.03 -15.85
C PRO A 14 14.11 -52.12 -14.78
N GLY A 15 13.63 -53.35 -14.56
CA GLY A 15 12.78 -53.72 -13.43
C GLY A 15 13.45 -53.36 -12.11
N SER A 16 12.65 -52.82 -11.20
CA SER A 16 13.05 -52.36 -9.87
C SER A 16 13.70 -53.48 -9.05
N SER A 17 14.98 -53.35 -8.73
CA SER A 17 15.61 -54.14 -7.66
C SER A 17 15.10 -53.64 -6.30
N VAL A 18 14.07 -54.28 -5.77
CA VAL A 18 13.56 -54.01 -4.41
C VAL A 18 14.43 -54.75 -3.41
N ALA A 19 14.97 -54.00 -2.44
CA ALA A 19 15.80 -54.48 -1.34
C ALA A 19 15.10 -55.59 -0.54
N LEU A 20 15.74 -56.75 -0.43
CA LEU A 20 15.17 -58.00 0.08
C LEU A 20 14.93 -58.06 1.61
N ASN A 21 15.14 -56.98 2.37
CA ASN A 21 15.06 -57.01 3.85
C ASN A 21 14.25 -55.87 4.49
N ALA A 22 13.34 -55.22 3.76
CA ALA A 22 12.44 -54.23 4.36
C ALA A 22 11.06 -54.85 4.65
N ALA A 23 10.61 -54.81 5.91
CA ALA A 23 9.26 -55.24 6.27
C ALA A 23 8.19 -54.51 5.41
N PRO A 24 7.17 -55.21 4.88
CA PRO A 24 6.17 -54.59 4.04
C PRO A 24 5.34 -53.57 4.83
N VAL A 25 5.32 -52.32 4.38
CA VAL A 25 4.51 -51.27 4.99
C VAL A 25 3.08 -51.37 4.48
N GLY A 26 2.11 -51.49 5.40
CA GLY A 26 0.69 -51.57 5.07
C GLY A 26 0.17 -50.33 4.34
N ARG A 27 -0.68 -50.54 3.33
CA ARG A 27 -1.39 -49.45 2.63
C ARG A 27 -2.71 -49.15 3.36
N PRO A 28 -3.07 -47.87 3.58
CA PRO A 28 -4.36 -47.51 4.14
C PRO A 28 -5.49 -47.91 3.18
N VAL A 29 -6.63 -48.34 3.73
CA VAL A 29 -7.82 -48.81 2.97
C VAL A 29 -8.33 -47.75 1.98
N SER A 30 -8.17 -46.47 2.31
CA SER A 30 -8.56 -45.34 1.45
C SER A 30 -7.65 -45.12 0.24
N GLY A 31 -6.55 -45.86 0.10
CA GLY A 31 -5.56 -45.70 -0.97
C GLY A 31 -4.76 -44.39 -0.93
N ARG A 32 -5.11 -43.45 -0.04
CA ARG A 32 -4.54 -42.11 0.02
C ARG A 32 -3.66 -41.92 1.25
N THR A 33 -2.36 -41.83 1.04
CA THR A 33 -1.40 -41.47 2.10
C THR A 33 -1.35 -39.95 2.26
N TRP A 34 -1.99 -39.44 3.32
CA TRP A 34 -2.05 -38.00 3.61
C TRP A 34 -0.69 -37.37 3.97
N LYS A 35 0.28 -38.19 4.37
CA LYS A 35 1.68 -37.81 4.65
C LYS A 35 2.62 -38.58 3.74
N LYS A 36 3.69 -37.92 3.27
CA LYS A 36 4.78 -38.59 2.57
C LYS A 36 5.60 -39.36 3.60
N THR A 37 5.83 -40.65 3.37
CA THR A 37 6.71 -41.45 4.23
C THR A 37 8.15 -41.02 3.99
N GLU A 38 8.77 -40.43 4.99
CA GLU A 38 10.19 -40.06 4.95
C GLU A 38 11.04 -41.33 4.88
N LYS A 39 11.74 -41.53 3.76
CA LYS A 39 12.58 -42.70 3.50
C LYS A 39 14.01 -42.54 4.05
N THR A 40 14.32 -41.36 4.60
CA THR A 40 15.66 -40.99 5.04
C THR A 40 15.68 -40.80 6.56
N ARG A 41 16.80 -41.12 7.21
CA ARG A 41 16.96 -40.95 8.66
C ARG A 41 16.96 -39.46 8.98
N PHE A 42 16.28 -39.02 10.05
CA PHE A 42 16.27 -37.61 10.44
C PHE A 42 17.68 -37.01 10.64
N SER A 43 18.68 -37.81 11.03
CA SER A 43 20.09 -37.38 11.11
C SER A 43 20.80 -37.22 9.76
N SER A 44 20.27 -37.81 8.68
CA SER A 44 20.73 -37.59 7.31
C SER A 44 20.20 -36.27 6.73
N VAL A 45 19.08 -35.78 7.28
CA VAL A 45 18.78 -34.34 7.33
C VAL A 45 19.78 -33.74 8.32
N ARG A 46 21.06 -33.73 7.93
CA ARG A 46 22.03 -32.84 8.56
C ARG A 46 21.43 -31.47 8.38
N TYR A 47 20.80 -30.94 9.44
CA TYR A 47 20.56 -29.52 9.56
C TYR A 47 21.91 -28.90 9.26
N LYS A 48 22.03 -28.32 8.07
CA LYS A 48 23.19 -27.52 7.68
C LYS A 48 23.11 -26.23 8.52
N GLY A 49 23.07 -26.36 9.84
CA GLY A 49 22.98 -25.28 10.82
C GLY A 49 24.16 -24.33 10.73
N THR A 50 25.18 -24.67 9.95
CA THR A 50 26.23 -23.75 9.52
C THR A 50 25.89 -23.06 8.20
N LYS A 51 25.57 -23.74 7.10
CA LYS A 51 25.39 -23.07 5.78
C LYS A 51 24.20 -22.10 5.69
N VAL A 52 23.11 -22.30 6.43
CA VAL A 52 21.99 -21.33 6.48
C VAL A 52 22.21 -20.19 7.49
N LEU A 53 23.16 -20.34 8.43
CA LEU A 53 23.48 -19.33 9.46
C LEU A 53 24.80 -18.58 9.19
N SER A 54 25.66 -19.09 8.32
CA SER A 54 26.98 -18.55 8.01
C SER A 54 27.03 -17.92 6.61
N THR A 55 26.26 -16.86 6.38
CA THR A 55 26.47 -15.99 5.22
C THR A 55 27.85 -15.34 5.37
N SER A 56 28.69 -15.36 4.32
CA SER A 56 30.00 -14.71 4.39
C SER A 56 29.86 -13.20 4.58
N TRP A 57 30.89 -12.55 5.12
CA TRP A 57 30.88 -11.09 5.31
C TRP A 57 30.61 -10.36 3.99
N GLU A 58 31.23 -10.81 2.91
CA GLU A 58 31.04 -10.28 1.57
C GLU A 58 29.57 -10.36 1.12
N GLN A 59 28.92 -11.51 1.29
CA GLN A 59 27.50 -11.65 0.98
C GLN A 59 26.63 -10.71 1.83
N LYS A 60 26.96 -10.53 3.11
CA LYS A 60 26.26 -9.56 3.99
C LYS A 60 26.44 -8.13 3.51
N THR A 61 27.64 -7.75 3.05
CA THR A 61 27.89 -6.42 2.49
C THR A 61 27.12 -6.19 1.19
N GLN A 62 27.08 -7.18 0.29
CA GLN A 62 26.28 -7.10 -0.94
C GLN A 62 24.78 -7.00 -0.65
N THR A 63 24.26 -7.77 0.30
CA THR A 63 22.85 -7.67 0.71
C THR A 63 22.53 -6.31 1.34
N ARG A 64 23.46 -5.74 2.13
CA ARG A 64 23.30 -4.40 2.71
C ARG A 64 23.28 -3.32 1.63
N ALA A 65 24.19 -3.38 0.66
CA ALA A 65 24.23 -2.46 -0.47
C ALA A 65 22.92 -2.51 -1.28
N ARG A 66 22.48 -3.71 -1.70
CA ARG A 66 21.21 -3.90 -2.41
C ARG A 66 20.00 -3.39 -1.61
N ARG A 67 19.99 -3.61 -0.28
CA ARG A 67 18.92 -3.10 0.58
C ARG A 67 18.93 -1.57 0.64
N ALA A 68 20.09 -0.94 0.74
CA ALA A 68 20.22 0.51 0.77
C ALA A 68 19.72 1.14 -0.54
N GLU A 69 20.09 0.56 -1.69
CA GLU A 69 19.60 0.97 -3.01
C GLU A 69 18.07 0.89 -3.10
N LEU A 70 17.49 -0.25 -2.69
CA LEU A 70 16.03 -0.43 -2.68
C LEU A 70 15.33 0.57 -1.75
N GLN A 71 15.91 0.86 -0.58
CA GLN A 71 15.36 1.83 0.36
C GLN A 71 15.41 3.25 -0.21
N ALA A 72 16.49 3.63 -0.90
CA ALA A 72 16.61 4.92 -1.58
C ALA A 72 15.57 5.07 -2.69
N LEU A 73 15.37 4.04 -3.53
CA LEU A 73 14.32 4.05 -4.54
C LEU A 73 12.92 4.13 -3.91
N GLN A 74 12.70 3.41 -2.80
CA GLN A 74 11.42 3.46 -2.09
C GLN A 74 11.15 4.85 -1.48
N SER A 75 12.18 5.50 -0.90
CA SER A 75 12.03 6.84 -0.33
C SER A 75 11.75 7.87 -1.42
N GLU A 76 12.44 7.79 -2.56
CA GLU A 76 12.20 8.66 -3.73
C GLU A 76 10.75 8.54 -4.23
N ILE A 77 10.25 7.30 -4.41
CA ILE A 77 8.87 7.06 -4.83
C ILE A 77 7.87 7.64 -3.82
N LYS A 78 8.13 7.52 -2.52
CA LYS A 78 7.27 8.09 -1.46
C LYS A 78 7.26 9.61 -1.50
N VAL A 79 8.42 10.24 -1.61
CA VAL A 79 8.57 11.70 -1.68
C VAL A 79 7.83 12.25 -2.89
N ARG A 80 8.01 11.64 -4.07
CA ARG A 80 7.29 12.05 -5.29
C ARG A 80 5.77 11.98 -5.10
N ARG A 81 5.24 10.86 -4.58
CA ARG A 81 3.80 10.69 -4.31
C ARG A 81 3.28 11.67 -3.27
N GLN A 82 4.10 12.01 -2.27
CA GLN A 82 3.73 12.98 -1.25
C GLN A 82 3.65 14.39 -1.85
N GLY A 83 4.65 14.80 -2.62
CA GLY A 83 4.66 16.09 -3.32
C GLY A 83 3.46 16.27 -4.25
N GLU A 84 3.09 15.24 -5.01
CA GLU A 84 1.89 15.28 -5.86
C GLU A 84 0.58 15.46 -5.06
N ARG A 85 0.47 14.81 -3.90
CA ARG A 85 -0.71 14.93 -3.03
C ARG A 85 -0.79 16.30 -2.37
N ASP A 86 0.33 16.82 -1.91
CA ASP A 86 0.40 18.11 -1.26
C ASP A 86 0.15 19.25 -2.26
N ALA A 87 0.69 19.16 -3.48
CA ALA A 87 0.38 20.11 -4.55
C ALA A 87 -1.12 20.10 -4.91
N LYS A 88 -1.74 18.93 -5.01
CA LYS A 88 -3.20 18.82 -5.26
C LYS A 88 -4.02 19.37 -4.10
N ARG A 89 -3.56 19.20 -2.86
CA ARG A 89 -4.21 19.74 -1.66
C ARG A 89 -4.13 21.27 -1.67
N GLN A 90 -2.94 21.84 -1.86
CA GLN A 90 -2.74 23.29 -1.95
C GLN A 90 -3.58 23.91 -3.06
N ALA A 91 -3.57 23.32 -4.26
CA ALA A 91 -4.39 23.81 -5.37
C ALA A 91 -5.90 23.76 -5.07
N ARG A 92 -6.36 22.76 -4.32
CA ARG A 92 -7.76 22.68 -3.88
C ARG A 92 -8.08 23.77 -2.86
N GLU A 93 -7.24 23.93 -1.84
CA GLU A 93 -7.40 24.94 -0.80
C GLU A 93 -7.39 26.36 -1.39
N GLU A 94 -6.50 26.65 -2.33
CA GLU A 94 -6.47 27.92 -3.06
C GLU A 94 -7.74 28.15 -3.89
N LYS A 95 -8.21 27.12 -4.61
CA LYS A 95 -9.44 27.19 -5.39
C LYS A 95 -10.66 27.41 -4.49
N GLU A 96 -10.71 26.75 -3.34
CA GLU A 96 -11.77 26.92 -2.34
C GLU A 96 -11.75 28.33 -1.75
N LYS A 97 -10.57 28.85 -1.37
CA LYS A 97 -10.41 30.25 -0.90
C LYS A 97 -10.87 31.24 -1.96
N ARG A 98 -10.41 31.08 -3.21
CA ARG A 98 -10.84 31.94 -4.33
C ARG A 98 -12.35 31.85 -4.59
N ARG A 99 -12.94 30.66 -4.45
CA ARG A 99 -14.40 30.49 -4.56
C ARG A 99 -15.10 31.26 -3.43
N GLN A 100 -14.66 31.13 -2.19
CA GLN A 100 -15.24 31.85 -1.04
C GLN A 100 -15.14 33.36 -1.23
N GLU A 101 -13.98 33.87 -1.66
CA GLU A 101 -13.79 35.29 -1.96
C GLU A 101 -14.72 35.78 -3.08
N ASN A 102 -14.86 35.00 -4.16
CA ASN A 102 -15.77 35.32 -5.26
C ASN A 102 -17.23 35.26 -4.84
N GLU A 103 -17.63 34.30 -4.00
CA GLU A 103 -18.98 34.21 -3.44
C GLU A 103 -19.30 35.45 -2.59
N LEU A 104 -18.37 35.88 -1.74
CA LEU A 104 -18.54 37.08 -0.93
C LEU A 104 -18.57 38.36 -1.78
N LYS A 105 -17.70 38.46 -2.78
CA LYS A 105 -17.63 39.62 -3.68
C LYS A 105 -18.85 39.74 -4.60
N SER A 106 -19.40 38.61 -5.04
CA SER A 106 -20.59 38.59 -5.93
C SER A 106 -21.91 38.61 -5.18
N ALA A 107 -21.92 38.35 -3.86
CA ALA A 107 -23.13 38.43 -3.05
C ALA A 107 -23.68 39.86 -2.99
N SER A 108 -24.91 40.05 -3.47
CA SER A 108 -25.67 41.28 -3.28
C SER A 108 -26.28 41.29 -1.86
N VAL A 109 -25.63 42.01 -0.94
CA VAL A 109 -26.05 42.05 0.47
C VAL A 109 -26.66 43.39 0.84
N GLN A 110 -27.77 43.36 1.58
CA GLN A 110 -28.34 44.55 2.19
C GLN A 110 -27.64 44.83 3.54
N VAL A 111 -26.95 45.96 3.64
CA VAL A 111 -26.27 46.38 4.88
C VAL A 111 -27.29 46.87 5.91
N ILE A 112 -27.29 46.26 7.09
CA ILE A 112 -28.12 46.68 8.22
C ILE A 112 -27.32 47.67 9.08
N SER A 113 -27.51 48.97 8.87
CA SER A 113 -26.80 50.02 9.60
C SER A 113 -27.35 50.28 11.00
N ARG A 114 -28.65 50.12 11.21
CA ARG A 114 -29.34 50.48 12.46
C ARG A 114 -29.55 49.26 13.36
N THR A 115 -28.92 49.27 14.54
CA THR A 115 -28.92 48.13 15.48
C THR A 115 -30.28 47.85 16.10
N HIS A 116 -31.13 48.86 16.34
CA HIS A 116 -32.47 48.66 16.91
C HIS A 116 -33.37 47.79 16.02
N ARG A 117 -33.16 47.78 14.69
CA ARG A 117 -33.93 46.96 13.76
C ARG A 117 -33.70 45.47 13.97
N MET A 118 -32.50 45.06 14.40
CA MET A 118 -32.24 43.65 14.73
C MET A 118 -33.01 43.20 15.97
N LYS A 119 -33.21 44.10 16.94
CA LYS A 119 -33.94 43.79 18.18
C LYS A 119 -35.43 43.54 17.93
N THR A 120 -35.99 44.12 16.87
CA THR A 120 -37.41 44.00 16.51
C THR A 120 -37.67 42.89 15.47
N MET A 121 -36.63 42.27 14.91
CA MET A 121 -36.77 41.23 13.89
C MET A 121 -37.18 39.88 14.48
N SER A 122 -37.87 39.08 13.68
CA SER A 122 -38.19 37.70 14.04
C SER A 122 -36.94 36.83 14.14
N LYS A 123 -36.97 35.82 15.02
CA LYS A 123 -35.90 34.82 15.17
C LYS A 123 -35.51 34.17 13.84
N LYS A 124 -36.45 33.99 12.89
CA LYS A 124 -36.15 33.44 11.57
C LYS A 124 -35.32 34.41 10.71
N GLN A 125 -35.64 35.71 10.74
CA GLN A 125 -34.88 36.74 10.02
C GLN A 125 -33.47 36.87 10.58
N LEU A 126 -33.32 36.81 11.91
CA LEU A 126 -32.01 36.87 12.57
C LEU A 126 -31.06 35.72 12.18
N ARG A 127 -31.58 34.53 11.83
CA ARG A 127 -30.76 33.40 11.36
C ARG A 127 -30.11 33.66 10.00
N ASN A 128 -30.70 34.54 9.18
CA ASN A 128 -30.20 34.87 7.85
C ASN A 128 -29.13 35.98 7.90
N ILE A 129 -29.08 36.74 9.00
CA ILE A 129 -28.10 37.81 9.18
C ILE A 129 -26.75 37.18 9.51
N LYS A 130 -25.75 37.49 8.68
CA LYS A 130 -24.38 37.04 8.85
C LYS A 130 -23.52 38.22 9.32
N LYS A 131 -22.70 38.01 10.35
CA LYS A 131 -21.73 39.02 10.79
C LYS A 131 -20.53 39.00 9.86
N THR A 132 -20.21 40.15 9.29
CA THR A 132 -19.04 40.35 8.44
C THR A 132 -18.14 41.44 9.03
N ILE A 133 -16.84 41.28 8.87
CA ILE A 133 -15.82 42.28 9.24
C ILE A 133 -14.98 42.57 7.99
N VAL A 134 -14.56 43.83 7.84
CA VAL A 134 -13.63 44.22 6.78
C VAL A 134 -12.22 44.13 7.34
N ASN A 135 -11.37 43.32 6.72
CA ASN A 135 -9.97 43.19 7.09
C ASN A 135 -9.17 44.45 6.71
N LYS A 136 -7.94 44.55 7.25
CA LYS A 136 -7.02 45.67 6.96
C LYS A 136 -6.76 45.89 5.47
N HIS A 137 -6.92 44.85 4.66
CA HIS A 137 -6.76 44.87 3.20
C HIS A 137 -8.06 45.18 2.44
N GLY A 138 -9.14 45.54 3.13
CA GLY A 138 -10.44 45.85 2.52
C GLY A 138 -11.29 44.62 2.14
N VAL A 139 -10.84 43.42 2.48
CA VAL A 139 -11.56 42.17 2.18
C VAL A 139 -12.64 41.92 3.23
N VAL A 140 -13.86 41.65 2.79
CA VAL A 140 -14.99 41.31 3.67
C VAL A 140 -14.89 39.84 4.04
N GLU A 141 -14.76 39.53 5.32
CA GLU A 141 -14.72 38.16 5.85
C GLU A 141 -15.92 37.87 6.75
N TYR A 142 -16.40 36.62 6.69
CA TYR A 142 -17.42 36.15 7.62
C TYR A 142 -16.79 35.81 8.96
N VAL A 143 -17.34 36.37 10.04
CA VAL A 143 -16.84 36.11 11.39
C VAL A 143 -17.86 35.27 12.15
N PRO A 144 -17.47 34.10 12.68
CA PRO A 144 -18.37 33.28 13.47
C PRO A 144 -18.83 34.07 14.71
N VAL A 145 -20.13 33.95 15.03
CA VAL A 145 -20.75 34.67 16.14
C VAL A 145 -20.15 34.27 17.49
N TYR A 146 -19.63 33.04 17.60
CA TYR A 146 -18.93 32.51 18.76
C TYR A 146 -17.50 32.12 18.37
N SER A 147 -16.61 33.10 18.26
CA SER A 147 -15.18 32.84 18.39
C SER A 147 -14.82 33.00 19.86
N LYS A 148 -14.29 31.95 20.49
CA LYS A 148 -13.70 32.04 21.83
C LYS A 148 -12.28 32.56 21.73
#